data_AF-A0A7V4JE96-F1
#
_entry.id   AF-A0A7V4JE96-F1
#
_cell.length_a   1.000
_cell.length_b   1.000
_cell.length_c   1.000
_cell.angle_alpha   90.00
_cell.angle_beta   90.00
_cell.angle_gamma   90.00
#
_symmetry.space_group_name_H-M   'P 1'
#
loop_
_entity.id
_entity.type
_entity.pdbx_description
1 polymer ?
#
loop_
_entity_poly.entity_id
_entity_poly.type
_entity_poly.pdbx_seq_one_letter_code
_entity_poly.pdbx_strand_id
1 'polypeptide(L)'
;MLASDFIALLDRLAPLALAEPGDNCGLLVGGPKAEVARVLVALEVTAPVLEEAESLRCDTLLVHHPPLYSPVRSLVESRPRERLLRWLVRSGFNLLAWHTNLDAARYGLAAICGEALGLRGAEPLQRAGTGWYKLVGFIPPGALEKVSAAVFAAGAGRIGDYRDCAYSLEGTGWFTPGLGAHPTIGAVAVPERTPEVRWETVVPRSRLAEVVSAYVQAHPYEEPAFDIYPVEDVVTDAGLGRIGELPVPRSLGCLADEVAGLFDVSQCLWAGQGDAVLRRVAVVPGSGRSLLEVAAARAEVFITGDLSYHDAERAAETGLSLIMVPHGELEWWAFQRWAEYARSELTGEGVELLISGSWSSPWRVAAAPHVRSGVNGSLDQLGRGASRQAGAVRFVRVRVDGGSRGNPGPSAIGVVLEDTDGNVLQAVGRAIGHATNNVAEYQALIAGLRLAQEAGAEEVDVLADSELLVKQMWGQYQVRNEGLKPLYQEATELAAGFSRFSIRHVSRAENAAADALVNQALDSAS
;
A
#
# COMPACT_ATOMS: atom_id res chain seq x y z
N MET A 1 27.85 21.15 5.68
CA MET A 1 27.82 21.35 4.21
C MET A 1 26.50 22.00 3.78
N LEU A 2 26.27 22.30 2.50
CA LEU A 2 24.96 22.79 2.06
C LEU A 2 23.98 21.62 1.86
N ALA A 3 22.68 21.89 1.98
CA ALA A 3 21.63 20.90 1.72
C ALA A 3 21.72 20.33 0.29
N SER A 4 22.09 21.13 -0.71
CA SER A 4 22.35 20.64 -2.08
C SER A 4 23.46 19.61 -2.14
N ASP A 5 24.52 19.78 -1.35
CA ASP A 5 25.66 18.87 -1.32
C ASP A 5 25.23 17.55 -0.66
N PHE A 6 24.54 17.65 0.48
CA PHE A 6 24.03 16.48 1.18
C PHE A 6 23.02 15.68 0.34
N ILE A 7 22.10 16.37 -0.36
CA ILE A 7 21.18 15.75 -1.32
C ILE A 7 21.96 15.02 -2.42
N ALA A 8 22.99 15.63 -3.01
CA ALA A 8 23.80 14.97 -4.04
C ALA A 8 24.51 13.72 -3.51
N LEU A 9 24.95 13.72 -2.24
CA LEU A 9 25.53 12.53 -1.61
C LEU A 9 24.48 11.41 -1.45
N LEU A 10 23.28 11.73 -0.94
CA LEU A 10 22.19 10.76 -0.80
C LEU A 10 21.69 10.24 -2.16
N ASP A 11 21.64 11.09 -3.17
CA ASP A 11 21.22 10.76 -4.53
C ASP A 11 22.15 9.73 -5.18
N ARG A 12 23.44 9.70 -4.82
CA ARG A 12 24.35 8.62 -5.27
C ARG A 12 24.01 7.26 -4.65
N LEU A 13 23.52 7.24 -3.41
CA LEU A 13 23.18 6.01 -2.68
C LEU A 13 21.79 5.49 -3.08
N ALA A 14 20.83 6.40 -3.20
CA ALA A 14 19.45 6.12 -3.55
C ALA A 14 18.91 7.25 -4.46
N PRO A 15 19.12 7.15 -5.78
CA PRO A 15 18.77 8.20 -6.73
C PRO A 15 17.31 8.59 -6.71
N LEU A 16 17.00 9.89 -6.58
CA LEU A 16 15.65 10.45 -6.63
C LEU A 16 14.92 10.11 -7.94
N ALA A 17 15.65 9.86 -9.03
CA ALA A 17 15.09 9.41 -10.29
C ALA A 17 14.39 8.04 -10.22
N LEU A 18 14.64 7.26 -9.17
CA LEU A 18 13.99 5.97 -8.92
C LEU A 18 12.62 6.12 -8.21
N ALA A 19 12.25 7.31 -7.76
CA ALA A 19 10.97 7.52 -7.10
C ALA A 19 9.81 7.19 -8.05
N GLU A 20 8.77 6.56 -7.52
CA GLU A 20 7.56 6.25 -8.27
C GLU A 20 6.86 7.55 -8.73
N PRO A 21 6.21 7.54 -9.91
CA PRO A 21 5.48 8.71 -10.39
C PRO A 21 4.44 9.21 -9.39
N GLY A 22 4.54 10.50 -9.04
CA GLY A 22 3.62 11.14 -8.10
C GLY A 22 4.05 11.07 -6.63
N ASP A 23 5.16 10.38 -6.32
CA ASP A 23 5.76 10.42 -4.99
C ASP A 23 6.47 11.76 -4.72
N ASN A 24 6.66 12.09 -3.44
CA ASN A 24 7.21 13.39 -3.01
C ASN A 24 8.53 13.22 -2.24
N CYS A 25 9.58 12.88 -2.98
CA CYS A 25 10.95 12.71 -2.46
C CYS A 25 11.80 13.98 -2.59
N GLY A 26 12.91 14.04 -1.86
CA GLY A 26 13.88 15.14 -1.90
C GLY A 26 13.66 16.18 -0.80
N LEU A 27 13.99 17.44 -1.10
CA LEU A 27 13.87 18.57 -0.15
C LEU A 27 12.44 19.09 -0.06
N LEU A 28 11.83 18.92 1.11
CA LEU A 28 10.44 19.28 1.38
C LEU A 28 10.29 20.57 2.19
N VAL A 29 11.21 20.84 3.12
CA VAL A 29 11.26 22.08 3.91
C VAL A 29 12.71 22.55 4.02
N GLY A 30 12.92 23.85 3.91
CA GLY A 30 14.25 24.47 3.91
C GLY A 30 14.61 25.02 2.53
N GLY A 31 15.91 25.12 2.26
CA GLY A 31 16.41 25.58 0.96
C GLY A 31 17.71 24.88 0.57
N PRO A 32 18.06 24.80 -0.72
CA PRO A 32 19.26 24.10 -1.18
C PRO A 32 20.57 24.70 -0.63
N LYS A 33 20.54 25.97 -0.19
CA LYS A 33 21.66 26.67 0.44
C LYS A 33 21.62 26.64 1.98
N ALA A 34 20.67 25.93 2.58
CA ALA A 34 20.64 25.77 4.02
C ALA A 34 21.84 24.94 4.47
N GLU A 35 22.39 25.23 5.64
CA GLU A 35 23.46 24.44 6.22
C GLU A 35 22.89 23.12 6.77
N VAL A 36 23.64 22.05 6.55
CA VAL A 36 23.39 20.71 7.09
C VAL A 36 24.64 20.29 7.85
N ALA A 37 24.49 20.02 9.15
CA ALA A 37 25.57 19.55 10.02
C ALA A 37 25.19 18.31 10.82
N ARG A 38 23.96 18.26 11.36
CA ARG A 38 23.46 17.14 12.15
C ARG A 38 22.06 16.73 11.71
N VAL A 39 21.96 15.50 11.26
CA VAL A 39 20.76 14.91 10.65
C VAL A 39 20.15 13.89 11.59
N LEU A 40 18.85 14.02 11.90
CA LEU A 40 18.09 12.95 12.56
C LEU A 40 17.36 12.11 11.49
N VAL A 41 17.63 10.82 11.47
CA VAL A 41 16.95 9.83 10.62
C VAL A 41 15.76 9.24 11.38
N ALA A 42 14.57 9.26 10.77
CA ALA A 42 13.33 8.76 11.38
C ALA A 42 12.39 8.21 10.30
N LEU A 43 11.55 7.22 10.61
CA LEU A 43 10.60 6.71 9.61
C LEU A 43 9.62 7.82 9.15
N GLU A 44 9.09 8.59 10.09
CA GLU A 44 8.07 9.61 9.87
C GLU A 44 8.26 10.80 10.82
N VAL A 45 7.68 11.96 10.46
CA VAL A 45 7.71 13.17 11.29
C VAL A 45 6.60 13.12 12.34
N THR A 46 6.96 13.01 13.61
CA THR A 46 6.04 13.05 14.76
C THR A 46 6.50 14.08 15.81
N ALA A 47 5.65 14.40 16.78
CA ALA A 47 6.04 15.28 17.88
C ALA A 47 7.24 14.73 18.68
N PRO A 48 7.29 13.45 19.10
CA PRO A 48 8.47 12.89 19.76
C PRO A 48 9.75 12.98 18.94
N VAL A 49 9.68 12.78 17.62
CA VAL A 49 10.84 12.90 16.72
C VAL A 49 11.34 14.35 16.63
N LEU A 50 10.43 15.34 16.61
CA LEU A 50 10.82 16.76 16.64
C LEU A 50 11.44 17.15 17.99
N GLU A 51 10.89 16.68 19.11
CA GLU A 51 11.45 16.89 20.45
C GLU A 51 12.86 16.29 20.56
N GLU A 52 13.04 15.07 20.06
CA GLU A 52 14.34 14.41 19.99
C GLU A 52 15.33 15.22 19.14
N ALA A 53 14.92 15.65 17.94
CA ALA A 53 15.76 16.45 17.05
C ALA A 53 16.21 17.77 17.71
N GLU A 54 15.32 18.47 18.42
CA GLU A 54 15.66 19.68 19.17
C GLU A 54 16.63 19.37 20.32
N SER A 55 16.38 18.29 21.07
CA SER A 55 17.24 17.88 22.19
C SER A 55 18.66 17.53 21.75
N LEU A 56 18.79 16.86 20.59
CA LEU A 56 20.06 16.47 19.99
C LEU A 56 20.67 17.60 19.15
N ARG A 57 19.99 18.75 19.03
CA ARG A 57 20.41 19.90 18.23
C ARG A 57 20.67 19.53 16.76
N CYS A 58 19.83 18.68 16.21
CA CYS A 58 19.81 18.43 14.78
C CYS A 58 19.33 19.69 14.05
N ASP A 59 19.78 19.87 12.81
CA ASP A 59 19.30 20.93 11.91
C ASP A 59 18.46 20.36 10.76
N THR A 60 18.54 19.05 10.54
CA THR A 60 17.91 18.38 9.40
C THR A 60 17.24 17.09 9.84
N LEU A 61 16.03 16.83 9.32
CA LEU A 61 15.36 15.53 9.40
C LEU A 61 15.47 14.83 8.05
N LEU A 62 15.91 13.58 8.05
CA LEU A 62 15.84 12.67 6.90
C LEU A 62 14.81 11.58 7.21
N VAL A 63 13.68 11.61 6.50
CA VAL A 63 12.59 10.66 6.73
C VAL A 63 12.34 9.73 5.55
N HIS A 64 11.77 8.57 5.83
CA HIS A 64 11.30 7.67 4.78
C HIS A 64 9.94 8.14 4.26
N HIS A 65 8.98 8.37 5.16
CA HIS A 65 7.63 8.79 4.81
C HIS A 65 7.50 10.31 4.67
N PRO A 66 7.20 10.84 3.47
CA PRO A 66 7.01 12.27 3.29
C PRO A 66 5.72 12.73 3.97
N PRO A 67 5.75 13.65 4.95
CA PRO A 67 4.53 14.17 5.58
C PRO A 67 3.69 15.01 4.61
N LEU A 68 4.24 15.37 3.45
CA LEU A 68 3.64 16.15 2.37
C LEU A 68 3.23 15.28 1.18
N TYR A 69 2.73 14.06 1.40
CA TYR A 69 2.25 13.19 0.31
C TYR A 69 1.06 13.79 -0.48
N SER A 70 0.23 14.61 0.17
CA SER A 70 -0.85 15.36 -0.48
C SER A 70 -0.70 16.87 -0.29
N PRO A 71 -1.05 17.70 -1.29
CA PRO A 71 -0.91 19.15 -1.21
C PRO A 71 -1.54 19.75 0.05
N VAL A 72 -0.77 20.57 0.76
CA VAL A 72 -1.25 21.30 1.94
C VAL A 72 -2.06 22.50 1.48
N ARG A 73 -3.33 22.55 1.87
CA ARG A 73 -4.26 23.65 1.51
C ARG A 73 -4.23 24.82 2.49
N SER A 74 -3.76 24.61 3.72
CA SER A 74 -3.72 25.60 4.79
C SER A 74 -2.78 25.16 5.91
N LEU A 75 -2.08 26.06 6.58
CA LEU A 75 -1.23 25.77 7.75
C LEU A 75 -1.84 26.29 9.06
N VAL A 76 -2.89 25.61 9.53
CA VAL A 76 -3.62 25.97 10.76
C VAL A 76 -3.25 25.05 11.93
N GLU A 77 -3.16 25.62 13.12
CA GLU A 77 -2.73 24.89 14.32
C GLU A 77 -3.75 23.86 14.83
N SER A 78 -5.02 23.97 14.44
CA SER A 78 -6.06 23.02 14.84
C SER A 78 -5.89 21.64 14.21
N ARG A 79 -5.10 21.50 13.14
CA ARG A 79 -4.90 20.21 12.45
C ARG A 79 -3.54 19.59 12.81
N PRO A 80 -3.49 18.29 13.18
CA PRO A 80 -2.26 17.66 13.67
C PRO A 80 -1.06 17.76 12.73
N ARG A 81 -1.23 17.42 11.44
CA ARG A 81 -0.15 17.47 10.45
C ARG A 81 0.37 18.89 10.25
N GLU A 82 -0.53 19.84 10.09
CA GLU A 82 -0.20 21.25 9.90
C GLU A 82 0.49 21.85 11.13
N ARG A 83 0.13 21.42 12.34
CA ARG A 83 0.81 21.78 13.59
C ARG A 83 2.28 21.32 13.57
N LEU A 84 2.54 20.07 13.15
CA LEU A 84 3.90 19.54 13.02
C LEU A 84 4.71 20.29 11.96
N LEU A 85 4.12 20.57 10.80
CA LEU A 85 4.79 21.36 9.74
C LEU A 85 5.13 22.77 10.21
N ARG A 86 4.22 23.42 10.95
CA ARG A 86 4.48 24.74 11.55
C ARG A 86 5.60 24.68 12.58
N TRP A 87 5.65 23.64 13.39
CA TRP A 87 6.75 23.42 14.34
C TRP A 87 8.06 23.28 13.59
N LEU A 88 8.13 22.38 12.61
CA LEU A 88 9.33 22.13 11.79
C LEU A 88 9.88 23.44 11.18
N VAL A 89 9.00 24.23 10.56
CA VAL A 89 9.38 25.54 9.98
C VAL A 89 9.81 26.55 11.04
N ARG A 90 9.12 26.64 12.18
CA ARG A 90 9.45 27.58 13.26
C ARG A 90 10.79 27.25 13.94
N SER A 91 11.13 25.97 14.05
CA SER A 91 12.40 25.52 14.61
C SER A 91 13.56 25.60 13.60
N GLY A 92 13.27 25.93 12.34
CA GLY A 92 14.30 26.12 11.31
C GLY A 92 14.89 24.82 10.78
N PHE A 93 14.21 23.68 10.96
CA PHE A 93 14.68 22.41 10.44
C PHE A 93 14.61 22.36 8.90
N ASN A 94 15.59 21.71 8.29
CA ASN A 94 15.45 21.16 6.95
C ASN A 94 14.70 19.82 7.02
N LEU A 95 13.90 19.50 6.01
CA LEU A 95 13.23 18.20 5.88
C LEU A 95 13.53 17.59 4.51
N LEU A 96 14.11 16.40 4.53
CA LEU A 96 14.38 15.56 3.37
C LEU A 96 13.55 14.28 3.47
N ALA A 97 12.98 13.82 2.35
CA ALA A 97 12.27 12.54 2.26
C ALA A 97 12.90 11.62 1.21
N TRP A 98 13.27 10.41 1.62
CA TRP A 98 13.79 9.33 0.76
C TRP A 98 12.87 8.13 0.89
N HIS A 99 11.89 8.04 -0.01
CA HIS A 99 10.74 7.14 0.07
C HIS A 99 10.89 6.02 -0.98
N THR A 100 10.05 6.00 -2.01
CA THR A 100 10.08 4.93 -3.03
C THR A 100 11.38 4.86 -3.81
N ASN A 101 12.11 5.97 -3.94
CA ASN A 101 13.45 5.97 -4.53
C ASN A 101 14.44 5.13 -3.71
N LEU A 102 14.29 5.15 -2.38
CA LEU A 102 15.09 4.33 -1.48
C LEU A 102 14.63 2.87 -1.51
N ASP A 103 13.33 2.59 -1.67
CA ASP A 103 12.84 1.21 -1.83
C ASP A 103 13.36 0.55 -3.10
N ALA A 104 13.47 1.34 -4.17
CA ALA A 104 13.95 0.89 -5.47
C ALA A 104 15.48 0.89 -5.62
N ALA A 105 16.21 1.52 -4.71
CA ALA A 105 17.66 1.64 -4.80
C ALA A 105 18.37 0.28 -4.76
N ARG A 106 19.52 0.19 -5.43
CA ARG A 106 20.33 -1.04 -5.50
C ARG A 106 20.64 -1.63 -4.12
N TYR A 107 21.01 -0.76 -3.19
CA TYR A 107 21.30 -1.07 -1.79
C TYR A 107 20.21 -0.50 -0.85
N GLY A 108 18.98 -0.43 -1.35
CA GLY A 108 17.81 0.11 -0.67
C GLY A 108 17.17 -0.83 0.35
N LEU A 109 15.98 -0.47 0.85
CA LEU A 109 15.29 -1.22 1.90
C LEU A 109 15.02 -2.68 1.49
N ALA A 110 14.51 -2.89 0.27
CA ALA A 110 14.21 -4.22 -0.23
C ALA A 110 15.48 -5.08 -0.38
N ALA A 111 16.62 -4.47 -0.77
CA ALA A 111 17.91 -5.16 -0.86
C ALA A 111 18.39 -5.61 0.52
N ILE A 112 18.29 -4.75 1.54
CA ILE A 112 18.65 -5.06 2.92
C ILE A 112 17.79 -6.20 3.47
N CYS A 113 16.48 -6.18 3.24
CA CYS A 113 15.59 -7.28 3.62
C CYS A 113 15.93 -8.59 2.89
N GLY A 114 16.23 -8.52 1.58
CA GLY A 114 16.62 -9.69 0.80
C GLY A 114 17.94 -10.32 1.27
N GLU A 115 18.93 -9.49 1.61
CA GLU A 115 20.21 -9.95 2.18
C GLU A 115 20.01 -10.61 3.54
N ALA A 116 19.18 -10.02 4.40
CA ALA A 116 18.90 -10.55 5.73
C ALA A 116 18.17 -11.90 5.70
N LEU A 117 17.29 -12.10 4.71
CA LEU A 117 16.66 -13.39 4.42
C LEU A 117 17.65 -14.40 3.78
N GLY A 118 18.88 -13.99 3.45
CA GLY A 118 19.90 -14.82 2.84
C GLY A 118 19.61 -15.19 1.38
N LEU A 119 18.80 -14.39 0.67
CA LEU A 119 18.39 -14.69 -0.70
C LEU A 119 19.59 -14.76 -1.66
N ARG A 120 19.69 -15.87 -2.39
CA ARG A 120 20.69 -16.06 -3.44
C ARG A 120 20.14 -15.62 -4.79
N GLY A 121 21.00 -15.00 -5.59
CA GLY A 121 20.62 -14.48 -6.91
C GLY A 121 19.50 -13.45 -6.82
N ALA A 122 19.49 -12.65 -5.75
CA ALA A 122 18.46 -11.65 -5.53
C ALA A 122 18.49 -10.61 -6.65
N GLU A 123 17.34 -10.37 -7.27
CA GLU A 123 17.13 -9.34 -8.29
C GLU A 123 15.88 -8.51 -7.96
N PRO A 124 15.67 -7.34 -8.58
CA PRO A 124 14.43 -6.59 -8.40
C PRO A 124 13.17 -7.40 -8.73
N LEU A 125 12.16 -7.36 -7.86
CA LEU A 125 10.87 -8.00 -8.12
C LEU A 125 10.14 -7.29 -9.27
N GLN A 126 10.15 -5.96 -9.27
CA GLN A 126 9.78 -5.12 -10.40
C GLN A 126 10.96 -4.20 -10.69
N ARG A 127 11.53 -4.28 -11.89
CA ARG A 127 12.64 -3.39 -12.29
C ARG A 127 12.15 -1.95 -12.37
N ALA A 128 12.99 -1.01 -11.95
CA ALA A 128 12.68 0.39 -12.00
C ALA A 128 12.38 0.81 -13.44
N GLY A 129 11.39 1.68 -13.62
CA GLY A 129 11.10 2.32 -14.89
C GLY A 129 12.15 3.36 -15.30
N THR A 130 13.36 3.35 -14.74
CA THR A 130 14.48 4.27 -15.03
C THR A 130 15.17 3.97 -16.35
N GLY A 131 14.35 3.55 -17.32
CA GLY A 131 14.64 3.42 -18.73
C GLY A 131 15.34 4.62 -19.31
N TRP A 132 16.17 4.31 -20.29
CA TRP A 132 16.62 5.30 -21.24
C TRP A 132 15.75 5.19 -22.50
N TYR A 133 15.48 6.33 -23.09
CA TYR A 133 15.19 6.41 -24.51
C TYR A 133 16.45 6.84 -25.25
N LYS A 134 16.46 6.54 -26.54
CA LYS A 134 17.33 7.23 -27.49
C LYS A 134 16.47 8.23 -28.25
N LEU A 135 16.77 9.52 -28.07
CA LEU A 135 16.25 10.56 -28.96
C LEU A 135 17.16 10.60 -30.18
N VAL A 136 16.56 10.51 -31.36
CA VAL A 136 17.22 10.73 -32.65
C VAL A 136 16.53 11.90 -33.33
N GLY A 137 17.24 13.01 -33.51
CA GLY A 137 16.75 14.17 -34.24
C GLY A 137 17.49 14.36 -35.56
N PHE A 138 16.83 15.01 -36.52
CA PHE A 138 17.41 15.37 -37.81
C PHE A 138 17.53 16.88 -37.91
N ILE A 139 18.76 17.41 -37.80
CA ILE A 139 19.00 18.83 -37.54
C ILE A 139 19.84 19.43 -38.67
N PRO A 140 19.49 20.62 -39.21
CA PRO A 140 20.36 21.34 -40.13
C PRO A 140 21.74 21.60 -39.50
N PRO A 141 22.86 21.48 -40.24
CA PRO A 141 24.20 21.67 -39.69
C PRO A 141 24.37 22.99 -38.92
N GLY A 142 23.82 24.09 -39.44
CA GLY A 142 23.90 25.42 -38.80
C GLY A 142 23.08 25.59 -37.52
N ALA A 143 22.20 24.64 -37.17
CA ALA A 143 21.38 24.67 -35.96
C ALA A 143 21.81 23.64 -34.90
N LEU A 144 22.74 22.75 -35.22
CA LEU A 144 23.12 21.61 -34.37
C LEU A 144 23.55 22.02 -32.96
N GLU A 145 24.43 23.02 -32.85
CA GLU A 145 24.95 23.48 -31.56
C GLU A 145 23.85 24.05 -30.67
N LYS A 146 22.96 24.88 -31.25
CA LYS A 146 21.83 25.48 -30.53
C LYS A 146 20.86 24.41 -30.02
N VAL A 147 20.47 23.47 -30.89
CA VAL A 147 19.49 22.43 -30.57
C VAL A 147 20.05 21.45 -29.54
N SER A 148 21.27 20.95 -29.74
CA SER A 148 21.91 20.01 -28.81
C SER A 148 22.12 20.63 -27.42
N ALA A 149 22.55 21.89 -27.32
CA ALA A 149 22.70 22.59 -26.04
C ALA A 149 21.37 22.69 -25.28
N ALA A 150 20.25 22.99 -25.96
CA ALA A 150 18.93 23.04 -25.34
C ALA A 150 18.49 21.67 -24.81
N VAL A 151 18.73 20.62 -25.60
CA VAL A 151 18.41 19.23 -25.22
C VAL A 151 19.23 18.77 -24.02
N PHE A 152 20.53 19.09 -23.97
CA PHE A 152 21.38 18.76 -22.82
C PHE A 152 21.01 19.55 -21.57
N ALA A 153 20.66 20.83 -21.70
CA ALA A 153 20.16 21.64 -20.60
C ALA A 153 18.86 21.06 -20.00
N ALA A 154 18.02 20.43 -20.82
CA ALA A 154 16.82 19.72 -20.40
C ALA A 154 17.08 18.34 -19.76
N GLY A 155 18.34 17.89 -19.68
CA GLY A 155 18.75 16.70 -18.93
C GLY A 155 19.05 15.45 -19.77
N ALA A 156 19.08 15.55 -21.10
CA ALA A 156 19.57 14.48 -21.95
C ALA A 156 21.11 14.32 -21.89
N GLY A 157 21.62 13.20 -22.39
CA GLY A 157 23.06 13.00 -22.60
C GLY A 157 23.88 12.85 -21.32
N ARG A 158 23.26 12.48 -20.19
CA ARG A 158 23.99 12.13 -18.96
C ARG A 158 24.17 10.62 -18.87
N ILE A 159 25.39 10.15 -18.70
CA ILE A 159 25.72 8.73 -18.54
C ILE A 159 26.78 8.61 -17.44
N GLY A 160 26.38 8.16 -16.25
CA GLY A 160 27.27 8.18 -15.08
C GLY A 160 27.80 9.60 -14.81
N ASP A 161 29.12 9.73 -14.68
CA ASP A 161 29.80 11.02 -14.46
C ASP A 161 29.97 11.86 -15.74
N TYR A 162 29.55 11.35 -16.91
CA TYR A 162 29.66 12.05 -18.18
C TYR A 162 28.36 12.84 -18.47
N ARG A 163 28.52 14.00 -19.09
CA ARG A 163 27.43 14.86 -19.56
C ARG A 163 27.59 15.18 -21.04
N ASP A 164 26.54 15.73 -21.64
CA ASP A 164 26.51 16.19 -23.02
C ASP A 164 26.87 15.07 -24.03
N CYS A 165 26.57 13.81 -23.68
CA CYS A 165 26.87 12.63 -24.49
C CYS A 165 25.91 12.53 -25.68
N ALA A 166 26.45 12.57 -26.89
CA ALA A 166 25.70 12.34 -28.12
C ALA A 166 26.57 11.73 -29.22
N TYR A 167 25.92 11.24 -30.26
CA TYR A 167 26.55 10.80 -31.50
C TYR A 167 25.88 11.50 -32.68
N SER A 168 26.65 11.76 -33.74
CA SER A 168 26.14 12.43 -34.94
C SER A 168 26.66 11.80 -36.21
N LEU A 169 25.79 11.75 -37.23
CA LEU A 169 26.11 11.31 -38.58
C LEU A 169 25.53 12.31 -39.59
N GLU A 170 26.34 12.76 -40.54
CA GLU A 170 25.86 13.60 -41.64
C GLU A 170 25.09 12.77 -42.67
N GLY A 171 24.01 13.34 -43.21
CA GLY A 171 23.13 12.69 -44.16
C GLY A 171 22.36 13.69 -45.02
N THR A 172 21.38 13.20 -45.76
CA THR A 172 20.51 14.02 -46.61
C THR A 172 19.06 13.71 -46.29
N GLY A 173 18.31 14.73 -45.85
CA GLY A 173 16.87 14.66 -45.65
C GLY A 173 16.11 14.89 -46.95
N TRP A 174 15.04 14.13 -47.18
CA TRP A 174 14.15 14.26 -48.33
C TRP A 174 12.73 14.53 -47.88
N PHE A 175 12.10 15.56 -48.42
CA PHE A 175 10.72 15.89 -48.15
C PHE A 175 10.08 16.61 -49.33
N THR A 176 8.75 16.74 -49.30
CA THR A 176 8.00 17.55 -50.27
C THR A 176 6.95 18.32 -49.47
N PRO A 177 7.07 19.65 -49.30
CA PRO A 177 6.14 20.41 -48.48
C PRO A 177 4.72 20.34 -49.06
N GLY A 178 3.74 20.02 -48.21
CA GLY A 178 2.33 20.01 -48.58
C GLY A 178 1.79 21.43 -48.82
N LEU A 179 0.56 21.54 -49.35
CA LEU A 179 -0.06 22.83 -49.69
C LEU A 179 -0.26 23.77 -48.49
N GLY A 180 -0.36 23.23 -47.28
CA GLY A 180 -0.51 24.00 -46.04
C GLY A 180 0.80 24.27 -45.30
N ALA A 181 1.95 23.85 -45.83
CA ALA A 181 3.23 24.00 -45.14
C ALA A 181 3.82 25.40 -45.33
N HIS A 182 4.54 25.88 -44.30
CA HIS A 182 5.37 27.08 -44.37
C HIS A 182 6.84 26.70 -44.21
N PRO A 183 7.44 26.02 -45.22
CA PRO A 183 8.73 25.37 -45.04
C PRO A 183 9.84 26.40 -44.78
N THR A 184 10.66 26.14 -43.76
CA THR A 184 11.90 26.91 -43.53
C THR A 184 12.88 26.77 -44.71
N ILE A 185 12.84 25.63 -45.42
CA ILE A 185 13.70 25.32 -46.57
C ILE A 185 12.84 24.81 -47.73
N GLY A 186 13.00 25.44 -48.90
CA GLY A 186 12.35 25.01 -50.14
C GLY A 186 11.00 25.67 -50.43
N ALA A 187 10.26 25.09 -51.37
CA ALA A 187 8.96 25.60 -51.83
C ALA A 187 7.84 24.55 -51.76
N VAL A 188 6.60 25.02 -51.60
CA VAL A 188 5.39 24.18 -51.57
C VAL A 188 5.29 23.33 -52.85
N ALA A 189 4.98 22.04 -52.68
CA ALA A 189 4.83 21.04 -53.73
C ALA A 189 6.10 20.78 -54.57
N VAL A 190 7.27 21.25 -54.13
CA VAL A 190 8.56 20.96 -54.76
C VAL A 190 9.33 19.94 -53.90
N PRO A 191 9.82 18.83 -54.47
CA PRO A 191 10.68 17.91 -53.73
C PRO A 191 12.00 18.56 -53.36
N GLU A 192 12.34 18.50 -52.08
CA GLU A 192 13.55 19.09 -51.52
C GLU A 192 14.51 18.01 -51.03
N ARG A 193 15.80 18.34 -51.13
CA ARG A 193 16.91 17.53 -50.62
C ARG A 193 17.90 18.45 -49.94
N THR A 194 18.09 18.29 -48.63
CA THR A 194 18.96 19.16 -47.83
C THR A 194 19.94 18.35 -46.99
N PRO A 195 21.19 18.82 -46.82
CA PRO A 195 22.09 18.26 -45.82
C PRO A 195 21.48 18.36 -44.42
N GLU A 196 21.53 17.26 -43.67
CA GLU A 196 21.08 17.18 -42.29
C GLU A 196 22.07 16.37 -41.45
N VAL A 197 22.05 16.59 -40.15
CA VAL A 197 22.78 15.81 -39.16
C VAL A 197 21.78 14.94 -38.43
N ARG A 198 21.87 13.61 -38.60
CA ARG A 198 21.24 12.65 -37.69
C ARG A 198 22.01 12.72 -36.38
N TRP A 199 21.41 13.34 -35.37
CA TRP A 199 22.00 13.53 -34.06
C TRP A 199 21.22 12.74 -33.02
N GLU A 200 21.92 12.03 -32.15
CA GLU A 200 21.27 11.13 -31.21
C GLU A 200 21.90 11.17 -29.82
N THR A 201 21.04 11.12 -28.81
CA THR A 201 21.44 11.17 -27.39
C THR A 201 20.55 10.27 -26.56
N VAL A 202 21.04 9.89 -25.37
CA VAL A 202 20.23 9.17 -24.38
C VAL A 202 19.36 10.14 -23.60
N VAL A 203 18.16 9.72 -23.25
CA VAL A 203 17.19 10.54 -22.52
C VAL A 203 16.62 9.72 -21.37
N PRO A 204 16.75 10.16 -20.11
CA PRO A 204 16.04 9.51 -19.01
C PRO A 204 14.54 9.49 -19.28
N ARG A 205 13.86 8.36 -19.06
CA ARG A 205 12.40 8.22 -19.24
C ARG A 205 11.61 9.35 -18.58
N SER A 206 11.99 9.72 -17.37
CA SER A 206 11.35 10.79 -16.58
C SER A 206 11.48 12.20 -17.20
N ARG A 207 12.49 12.42 -18.06
CA ARG A 207 12.77 13.70 -18.70
C ARG A 207 12.30 13.77 -20.15
N LEU A 208 11.67 12.72 -20.68
CA LEU A 208 11.32 12.64 -22.10
C LEU A 208 10.49 13.86 -22.56
N ALA A 209 9.45 14.23 -21.80
CA ALA A 209 8.58 15.34 -22.17
C ALA A 209 9.33 16.69 -22.22
N GLU A 210 10.16 16.96 -21.21
CA GLU A 210 10.97 18.18 -21.11
C GLU A 210 12.01 18.25 -22.24
N VAL A 211 12.69 17.14 -22.51
CA VAL A 211 13.70 17.03 -23.56
C VAL A 211 13.10 17.17 -24.96
N VAL A 212 11.97 16.51 -25.24
CA VAL A 212 11.27 16.66 -26.52
C VAL A 212 10.77 18.09 -26.70
N SER A 213 10.23 18.70 -25.65
CA SER A 213 9.81 20.10 -25.69
C SER A 213 10.98 21.04 -26.01
N ALA A 214 12.13 20.86 -25.36
CA ALA A 214 13.34 21.64 -25.61
C ALA A 214 13.88 21.42 -27.03
N TYR A 215 13.88 20.19 -27.53
CA TYR A 215 14.26 19.87 -28.91
C TYR A 215 13.38 20.64 -29.91
N VAL A 216 12.06 20.51 -29.80
CA VAL A 216 11.10 21.14 -30.72
C VAL A 216 11.21 22.66 -30.69
N GLN A 217 11.29 23.27 -29.51
CA GLN A 217 11.37 24.73 -29.37
C GLN A 217 12.69 25.32 -29.90
N ALA A 218 13.80 24.60 -29.78
CA ALA A 218 15.10 25.07 -30.25
C ALA A 218 15.27 24.91 -31.77
N HIS A 219 14.54 23.97 -32.37
CA HIS A 219 14.66 23.58 -33.78
C HIS A 219 14.22 24.68 -34.75
N PRO A 220 14.88 24.85 -35.91
CA PRO A 220 14.51 25.85 -36.92
C PRO A 220 13.29 25.49 -37.79
N TYR A 221 12.85 24.23 -37.76
CA TYR A 221 11.69 23.78 -38.52
C TYR A 221 10.40 23.94 -37.72
N GLU A 222 9.31 24.25 -38.41
CA GLU A 222 7.96 24.29 -37.83
C GLU A 222 7.55 22.93 -37.25
N GLU A 223 7.83 21.86 -38.00
CA GLU A 223 7.58 20.47 -37.58
C GLU A 223 8.89 19.66 -37.64
N PRO A 224 9.69 19.64 -36.56
CA PRO A 224 10.93 18.87 -36.49
C PRO A 224 10.66 17.37 -36.53
N ALA A 225 11.36 16.64 -37.39
CA ALA A 225 11.34 15.18 -37.39
C ALA A 225 12.27 14.62 -36.30
N PHE A 226 11.76 13.69 -35.49
CA PHE A 226 12.55 12.96 -34.51
C PHE A 226 11.92 11.60 -34.20
N ASP A 227 12.76 10.68 -33.74
CA ASP A 227 12.38 9.33 -33.31
C ASP A 227 12.76 9.13 -31.84
N ILE A 228 11.92 8.39 -31.11
CA ILE A 228 12.17 7.95 -29.74
C ILE A 228 12.25 6.43 -29.74
N TYR A 229 13.45 5.88 -29.52
CA TYR A 229 13.64 4.44 -29.39
C TYR A 229 13.71 4.05 -27.91
N PRO A 230 12.93 3.04 -27.45
CA PRO A 230 13.16 2.46 -26.15
C PRO A 230 14.52 1.77 -26.13
N VAL A 231 15.32 2.05 -25.10
CA VAL A 231 16.55 1.31 -24.82
C VAL A 231 16.23 0.36 -23.67
N GLU A 232 16.60 -0.90 -23.80
CA GLU A 232 16.49 -1.84 -22.68
C GLU A 232 17.42 -1.39 -21.55
N ASP A 233 16.89 -1.38 -20.33
CA ASP A 233 17.67 -1.00 -19.16
C ASP A 233 18.81 -1.99 -18.91
N VAL A 234 20.02 -1.57 -19.23
CA VAL A 234 21.25 -2.29 -18.90
C VAL A 234 21.60 -2.13 -17.40
N VAL A 235 20.96 -1.18 -16.70
CA VAL A 235 21.03 -1.05 -15.24
C VAL A 235 19.98 -1.97 -14.62
N THR A 236 20.34 -3.24 -14.44
CA THR A 236 19.38 -4.31 -14.10
C THR A 236 19.07 -4.48 -12.61
N ASP A 237 19.74 -3.73 -11.74
CA ASP A 237 19.81 -4.01 -10.29
C ASP A 237 19.03 -3.01 -9.41
N ALA A 238 18.25 -2.13 -10.02
CA ALA A 238 17.35 -1.18 -9.33
C ALA A 238 15.88 -1.48 -9.66
N GLY A 239 15.01 -1.25 -8.69
CA GLY A 239 13.58 -1.54 -8.79
C GLY A 239 12.97 -2.00 -7.47
N LEU A 240 11.65 -1.95 -7.41
CA LEU A 240 10.87 -2.27 -6.22
C LEU A 240 10.96 -3.76 -5.87
N GLY A 241 11.07 -4.02 -4.58
CA GLY A 241 11.16 -5.36 -4.02
C GLY A 241 12.42 -6.12 -4.41
N ARG A 242 12.59 -7.28 -3.80
CA ARG A 242 13.60 -8.28 -4.17
C ARG A 242 12.98 -9.64 -4.30
N ILE A 243 13.49 -10.43 -5.22
CA ILE A 243 13.14 -11.84 -5.38
C ILE A 243 14.41 -12.66 -5.54
N GLY A 244 14.47 -13.80 -4.86
CA GLY A 244 15.61 -14.71 -4.95
C GLY A 244 15.26 -16.08 -4.37
N GLU A 245 16.28 -16.92 -4.22
CA GLU A 245 16.13 -18.26 -3.65
C GLU A 245 16.72 -18.36 -2.24
N LEU A 246 15.98 -19.00 -1.33
CA LEU A 246 16.52 -19.43 -0.05
C LEU A 246 17.63 -20.48 -0.28
N PRO A 247 18.76 -20.42 0.46
CA PRO A 247 19.82 -21.42 0.36
C PRO A 247 19.34 -22.83 0.68
N VAL A 248 18.39 -22.95 1.61
CA VAL A 248 17.75 -24.19 2.02
C VAL A 248 16.25 -23.92 2.06
N PRO A 249 15.40 -24.71 1.37
CA PRO A 249 13.96 -24.55 1.42
C PRO A 249 13.40 -24.56 2.85
N ARG A 250 12.27 -23.88 3.06
CA ARG A 250 11.58 -23.76 4.36
C ARG A 250 10.11 -24.06 4.18
N SER A 251 9.47 -24.66 5.20
CA SER A 251 8.02 -24.65 5.24
C SER A 251 7.51 -23.23 5.48
N LEU A 252 6.30 -22.90 4.99
CA LEU A 252 5.70 -21.58 5.18
C LEU A 252 5.65 -21.16 6.65
N GLY A 253 5.19 -22.05 7.53
CA GLY A 253 5.11 -21.78 8.97
C GLY A 253 6.48 -21.47 9.58
N CYS A 254 7.50 -22.29 9.29
CA CYS A 254 8.85 -22.04 9.79
C CYS A 254 9.47 -20.76 9.22
N LEU A 255 9.21 -20.44 7.95
CA LEU A 255 9.67 -19.19 7.34
C LEU A 255 9.00 -17.98 7.99
N ALA A 256 7.70 -18.06 8.32
CA ALA A 256 7.00 -16.99 9.01
C ALA A 256 7.57 -16.72 10.41
N ASP A 257 7.90 -17.77 11.16
CA ASP A 257 8.58 -17.66 12.46
C ASP A 257 9.99 -17.07 12.33
N GLU A 258 10.76 -17.50 11.33
CA GLU A 258 12.11 -16.98 11.02
C GLU A 258 12.05 -15.49 10.65
N VAL A 259 11.09 -15.09 9.81
CA VAL A 259 10.82 -13.71 9.43
C VAL A 259 10.45 -12.86 10.66
N ALA A 260 9.60 -13.37 11.54
CA ALA A 260 9.20 -12.66 12.75
C ALA A 260 10.41 -12.38 13.66
N GLY A 261 11.26 -13.38 13.86
CA GLY A 261 12.49 -13.24 14.65
C GLY A 261 13.54 -12.34 13.99
N LEU A 262 13.72 -12.43 12.66
CA LEU A 262 14.71 -11.66 11.92
C LEU A 262 14.41 -10.14 11.95
N PHE A 263 13.14 -9.79 11.80
CA PHE A 263 12.68 -8.39 11.78
C PHE A 263 12.23 -7.87 13.15
N ASP A 264 12.46 -8.63 14.22
CA ASP A 264 12.13 -8.27 15.61
C ASP A 264 10.66 -7.86 15.78
N VAL A 265 9.74 -8.58 15.13
CA VAL A 265 8.29 -8.35 15.23
C VAL A 265 7.63 -9.41 16.11
N SER A 266 6.63 -8.99 16.88
CA SER A 266 5.95 -9.84 17.85
C SER A 266 5.16 -10.99 17.20
N GLN A 267 4.63 -10.74 16.00
CA GLN A 267 3.86 -11.70 15.22
C GLN A 267 3.83 -11.28 13.75
N CYS A 268 3.78 -12.28 12.88
CA CYS A 268 3.44 -12.13 11.47
C CYS A 268 2.11 -12.84 11.20
N LEU A 269 1.33 -12.35 10.24
CA LEU A 269 0.23 -13.13 9.68
C LEU A 269 0.76 -13.86 8.44
N TRP A 270 0.23 -15.04 8.12
CA TRP A 270 0.61 -15.73 6.89
C TRP A 270 -0.59 -16.45 6.29
N ALA A 271 -0.57 -16.65 4.97
CA ALA A 271 -1.62 -17.31 4.21
C ALA A 271 -1.01 -18.33 3.24
N GLY A 272 -1.59 -19.52 3.18
CA GLY A 272 -1.08 -20.67 2.42
C GLY A 272 -1.13 -21.96 3.24
N GLN A 273 -0.55 -23.04 2.70
CA GLN A 273 -0.41 -24.30 3.44
C GLN A 273 0.86 -24.23 4.30
N GLY A 274 0.72 -24.38 5.63
CA GLY A 274 1.82 -24.16 6.57
C GLY A 274 3.03 -25.08 6.38
N ASP A 275 2.80 -26.29 5.86
CA ASP A 275 3.80 -27.31 5.55
C ASP A 275 4.33 -27.24 4.10
N ALA A 276 3.81 -26.32 3.27
CA ALA A 276 4.32 -26.10 1.91
C ALA A 276 5.80 -25.70 1.97
N VAL A 277 6.64 -26.47 1.28
CA VAL A 277 8.08 -26.23 1.20
C VAL A 277 8.37 -25.24 0.08
N LEU A 278 8.85 -24.07 0.46
CA LEU A 278 9.07 -22.91 -0.38
C LEU A 278 10.56 -22.62 -0.50
N ARG A 279 10.97 -22.10 -1.65
CA ARG A 279 12.36 -21.74 -1.95
C ARG A 279 12.47 -20.35 -2.56
N ARG A 280 11.56 -19.98 -3.47
CA ARG A 280 11.59 -18.70 -4.18
C ARG A 280 10.76 -17.67 -3.44
N VAL A 281 11.45 -16.70 -2.86
CA VAL A 281 10.88 -15.70 -1.95
C VAL A 281 10.97 -14.33 -2.61
N ALA A 282 9.85 -13.61 -2.61
CA ALA A 282 9.81 -12.18 -2.88
C ALA A 282 9.62 -11.40 -1.58
N VAL A 283 10.26 -10.24 -1.44
CA VAL A 283 10.12 -9.34 -0.29
C VAL A 283 9.97 -7.89 -0.77
N VAL A 284 8.98 -7.19 -0.21
CA VAL A 284 8.74 -5.75 -0.39
C VAL A 284 8.46 -5.16 0.99
N PRO A 285 9.38 -4.35 1.55
CA PRO A 285 9.11 -3.56 2.75
C PRO A 285 7.92 -2.63 2.54
N GLY A 286 7.17 -2.33 3.61
CA GLY A 286 5.99 -1.50 3.50
C GLY A 286 4.82 -2.19 2.81
N SER A 287 4.06 -1.45 2.00
CA SER A 287 2.89 -1.99 1.29
C SER A 287 3.25 -2.50 -0.11
N GLY A 288 3.34 -3.83 -0.25
CA GLY A 288 3.61 -4.50 -1.52
C GLY A 288 2.36 -4.82 -2.36
N ARG A 289 1.20 -4.26 -2.02
CA ARG A 289 -0.08 -4.62 -2.65
C ARG A 289 -0.09 -4.44 -4.17
N SER A 290 0.54 -3.38 -4.69
CA SER A 290 0.62 -3.10 -6.13
C SER A 290 1.45 -4.16 -6.89
N LEU A 291 2.29 -4.92 -6.19
CA LEU A 291 3.20 -5.91 -6.74
C LEU A 291 2.68 -7.35 -6.60
N LEU A 292 1.47 -7.55 -6.06
CA LEU A 292 0.92 -8.87 -5.79
C LEU A 292 0.88 -9.77 -7.03
N GLU A 293 0.42 -9.25 -8.17
CA GLU A 293 0.37 -10.00 -9.43
C GLU A 293 1.77 -10.35 -9.97
N VAL A 294 2.73 -9.44 -9.80
CA VAL A 294 4.12 -9.65 -10.21
C VAL A 294 4.77 -10.72 -9.32
N ALA A 295 4.48 -10.69 -8.02
CA ALA A 295 4.91 -11.71 -7.07
C ALA A 295 4.28 -13.07 -7.39
N ALA A 296 2.98 -13.13 -7.64
CA ALA A 296 2.27 -14.37 -7.98
C ALA A 296 2.84 -15.05 -9.24
N ALA A 297 3.29 -14.27 -10.22
CA ALA A 297 3.88 -14.81 -11.44
C ALA A 297 5.33 -15.32 -11.26
N ARG A 298 6.02 -14.95 -10.18
CA ARG A 298 7.48 -15.15 -10.05
C ARG A 298 7.93 -15.83 -8.76
N ALA A 299 7.19 -15.74 -7.68
CA ALA A 299 7.56 -16.22 -6.35
C ALA A 299 6.62 -17.31 -5.85
N GLU A 300 7.09 -18.12 -4.90
CA GLU A 300 6.28 -19.09 -4.18
C GLU A 300 5.72 -18.50 -2.89
N VAL A 301 6.42 -17.52 -2.32
CA VAL A 301 5.98 -16.74 -1.16
C VAL A 301 6.34 -15.28 -1.28
N PHE A 302 5.43 -14.42 -0.87
CA PHE A 302 5.59 -12.97 -0.87
C PHE A 302 5.53 -12.40 0.55
N ILE A 303 6.60 -11.72 0.96
CA ILE A 303 6.78 -11.11 2.27
C ILE A 303 6.57 -9.60 2.14
N THR A 304 5.53 -9.05 2.75
CA THR A 304 5.24 -7.62 2.69
C THR A 304 4.25 -7.18 3.78
N GLY A 305 3.91 -5.91 3.89
CA GLY A 305 2.87 -5.37 4.78
C GLY A 305 1.58 -4.99 4.03
N ASP A 306 0.56 -4.60 4.81
CA ASP A 306 -0.68 -3.95 4.35
C ASP A 306 -1.48 -4.67 3.24
N LEU A 307 -1.45 -6.00 3.22
CA LEU A 307 -2.36 -6.79 2.40
C LEU A 307 -3.74 -6.89 3.07
N SER A 308 -4.80 -6.75 2.26
CA SER A 308 -6.16 -6.97 2.73
C SER A 308 -6.54 -8.45 2.66
N TYR A 309 -7.67 -8.81 3.28
CA TYR A 309 -8.25 -10.15 3.17
C TYR A 309 -8.42 -10.61 1.71
N HIS A 310 -8.94 -9.74 0.84
CA HIS A 310 -9.14 -10.06 -0.59
C HIS A 310 -7.83 -10.15 -1.39
N ASP A 311 -6.76 -9.54 -0.89
CA ASP A 311 -5.44 -9.74 -1.50
C ASP A 311 -4.92 -11.15 -1.14
N ALA A 312 -5.21 -11.64 0.08
CA ALA A 312 -4.89 -13.01 0.48
C ALA A 312 -5.69 -14.08 -0.26
N GLU A 313 -7.00 -13.86 -0.48
CA GLU A 313 -7.82 -14.77 -1.32
C GLU A 313 -7.25 -14.87 -2.74
N ARG A 314 -6.92 -13.74 -3.36
CA ARG A 314 -6.35 -13.70 -4.71
C ARG A 314 -4.98 -14.36 -4.80
N ALA A 315 -4.14 -14.17 -3.78
CA ALA A 315 -2.87 -14.88 -3.69
C ALA A 315 -3.09 -16.40 -3.65
N ALA A 316 -4.08 -16.88 -2.88
CA ALA A 316 -4.42 -18.29 -2.81
C ALA A 316 -4.90 -18.86 -4.16
N GLU A 317 -5.65 -18.10 -4.95
CA GLU A 317 -6.08 -18.50 -6.31
C GLU A 317 -4.91 -18.74 -7.28
N THR A 318 -3.79 -18.05 -7.06
CA THR A 318 -2.56 -18.19 -7.88
C THR A 318 -1.54 -19.17 -7.29
N GLY A 319 -1.82 -19.70 -6.09
CA GLY A 319 -0.89 -20.55 -5.34
C GLY A 319 0.24 -19.79 -4.65
N LEU A 320 0.20 -18.45 -4.64
CA LEU A 320 1.17 -17.62 -3.93
C LEU A 320 0.90 -17.66 -2.42
N SER A 321 1.91 -18.07 -1.65
CA SER A 321 1.86 -17.94 -0.19
C SER A 321 2.22 -16.52 0.24
N LEU A 322 1.69 -16.08 1.39
CA LEU A 322 1.94 -14.75 1.92
C LEU A 322 2.52 -14.82 3.33
N ILE A 323 3.45 -13.92 3.63
CA ILE A 323 3.85 -13.60 5.00
C ILE A 323 3.71 -12.08 5.15
N MET A 324 2.77 -11.68 6.00
CA MET A 324 2.51 -10.30 6.31
C MET A 324 3.29 -9.86 7.54
N VAL A 325 4.22 -8.92 7.32
CA VAL A 325 4.99 -8.26 8.38
C VAL A 325 4.38 -6.87 8.59
N PRO A 326 4.22 -6.41 9.84
CA PRO A 326 3.76 -5.04 10.11
C PRO A 326 4.60 -3.99 9.34
N HIS A 327 3.90 -3.08 8.66
CA HIS A 327 4.47 -2.14 7.68
C HIS A 327 5.63 -1.33 8.25
N GLY A 328 5.34 -0.55 9.30
CA GLY A 328 6.31 0.39 9.85
C GLY A 328 7.49 -0.31 10.53
N GLU A 329 7.25 -1.48 11.13
CA GLU A 329 8.29 -2.29 11.77
C GLU A 329 9.29 -2.82 10.74
N LEU A 330 8.81 -3.37 9.63
CA LEU A 330 9.68 -3.88 8.56
C LEU A 330 10.51 -2.77 7.92
N GLU A 331 9.86 -1.66 7.56
CA GLU A 331 10.55 -0.51 6.97
C GLU A 331 11.52 0.14 7.93
N TRP A 332 11.13 0.34 9.18
CA TRP A 332 12.00 0.96 10.17
C TRP A 332 13.23 0.09 10.43
N TRP A 333 13.05 -1.22 10.58
CA TRP A 333 14.15 -2.18 10.71
C TRP A 333 15.14 -2.10 9.55
N ALA A 334 14.65 -1.97 8.31
CA ALA A 334 15.48 -1.84 7.11
C ALA A 334 16.13 -0.46 7.01
N PHE A 335 15.38 0.59 7.33
CA PHE A 335 15.83 1.98 7.21
C PHE A 335 16.90 2.34 8.23
N GLN A 336 16.84 1.79 9.45
CA GLN A 336 17.92 1.92 10.42
C GLN A 336 19.25 1.36 9.87
N ARG A 337 19.23 0.18 9.27
CA ARG A 337 20.42 -0.45 8.66
C ARG A 337 20.91 0.32 7.44
N TRP A 338 19.98 0.83 6.63
CA TRP A 338 20.35 1.72 5.53
C TRP A 338 21.00 3.00 6.04
N ALA A 339 20.49 3.59 7.11
CA ALA A 339 21.06 4.79 7.72
C ALA A 339 22.46 4.54 8.29
N GLU A 340 22.71 3.35 8.86
CA GLU A 340 24.06 2.93 9.27
C GLU A 340 25.01 2.79 8.10
N TYR A 341 24.55 2.18 7.01
CA TYR A 341 25.29 2.11 5.75
C TYR A 341 25.59 3.51 5.19
N ALA A 342 24.58 4.37 5.04
CA ALA A 342 24.73 5.75 4.59
C ALA A 342 25.71 6.53 5.48
N ARG A 343 25.62 6.38 6.81
CA ARG A 343 26.57 6.99 7.75
C ARG A 343 28.02 6.55 7.47
N SER A 344 28.25 5.28 7.13
CA SER A 344 29.58 4.79 6.77
C SER A 344 30.11 5.42 5.47
N GLU A 345 29.27 5.51 4.44
CA GLU A 345 29.61 6.12 3.15
C GLU A 345 29.84 7.63 3.24
N LEU A 346 29.23 8.30 4.23
CA LEU A 346 29.34 9.74 4.48
C LEU A 346 30.44 10.11 5.49
N THR A 347 31.24 9.13 5.92
CA THR A 347 32.31 9.38 6.89
C THR A 347 33.32 10.38 6.32
N GLY A 348 33.52 11.50 7.03
CA GLY A 348 34.48 12.55 6.62
C GLY A 348 33.87 13.71 5.83
N GLU A 349 32.59 13.65 5.47
CA GLU A 349 31.87 14.71 4.75
C GLU A 349 31.43 15.89 5.65
N GLY A 350 31.72 15.81 6.95
CA GLY A 350 31.39 16.86 7.92
C GLY A 350 29.92 16.94 8.29
N VAL A 351 29.17 15.84 8.15
CA VAL A 351 27.78 15.70 8.58
C VAL A 351 27.65 14.51 9.54
N GLU A 352 26.94 14.72 10.64
CA GLU A 352 26.64 13.70 11.65
C GLU A 352 25.23 13.13 11.42
N LEU A 353 25.13 11.82 11.17
CA LEU A 353 23.85 11.10 11.05
C LEU A 353 23.52 10.40 12.38
N LEU A 354 22.41 10.79 12.98
CA LEU A 354 21.82 10.18 14.18
C LEU A 354 20.55 9.43 13.77
N ILE A 355 20.30 8.27 14.38
CA ILE A 355 19.09 7.47 14.14
C ILE A 355 18.17 7.69 15.34
N SER A 356 16.93 8.08 15.07
CA SER A 356 15.91 8.35 16.10
C SER A 356 15.64 7.13 16.97
N GLY A 357 15.59 7.33 18.29
CA GLY A 357 15.08 6.33 19.23
C GLY A 357 13.59 6.45 19.50
N SER A 358 12.93 7.47 18.94
CA SER A 358 11.56 7.87 19.29
C SER A 358 10.49 7.30 18.36
N TRP A 359 10.86 6.46 17.39
CA TRP A 359 9.87 5.80 16.54
C TRP A 359 9.05 4.78 17.34
N SER A 360 7.74 4.76 17.09
CA SER A 360 6.86 3.72 17.60
C SER A 360 5.76 3.45 16.60
N SER A 361 5.45 2.16 16.39
CA SER A 361 4.31 1.73 15.59
C SER A 361 3.01 2.39 16.08
N PRO A 362 2.05 2.73 15.20
CA PRO A 362 0.70 3.09 15.60
C PRO A 362 -0.11 1.85 16.06
N TRP A 363 0.34 0.65 15.68
CA TRP A 363 -0.32 -0.60 16.04
C TRP A 363 0.13 -1.08 17.43
N ARG A 364 -0.77 -1.78 18.13
CA ARG A 364 -0.49 -2.42 19.41
C ARG A 364 -0.96 -3.87 19.32
N VAL A 365 -0.06 -4.80 19.63
CA VAL A 365 -0.39 -6.22 19.73
C VAL A 365 -0.95 -6.49 21.11
N ALA A 366 -2.17 -7.01 21.19
CA ALA A 366 -2.72 -7.49 22.45
C ALA A 366 -2.15 -8.88 22.75
N ALA A 367 -1.54 -9.06 23.93
CA ALA A 367 -1.17 -10.38 24.41
C ALA A 367 -2.45 -11.17 24.75
N ALA A 368 -2.66 -12.32 24.10
CA ALA A 368 -3.71 -13.22 24.53
C ALA A 368 -3.40 -13.72 25.97
N PRO A 369 -4.31 -13.58 26.94
CA PRO A 369 -4.08 -14.13 28.27
C PRO A 369 -3.90 -15.65 28.15
N HIS A 370 -2.80 -16.16 28.72
CA HIS A 370 -2.50 -17.59 28.77
C HIS A 370 -3.71 -18.37 29.31
N VAL A 371 -4.42 -19.07 28.43
CA VAL A 371 -5.32 -20.14 28.85
C VAL A 371 -4.40 -21.25 29.35
N ARG A 372 -4.29 -21.39 30.67
CA ARG A 372 -3.60 -22.53 31.29
C ARG A 372 -4.31 -23.80 30.82
N SER A 373 -3.67 -24.57 29.95
CA SER A 373 -4.04 -25.94 29.63
C SER A 373 -3.77 -26.82 30.86
N GLY A 374 -4.70 -26.77 31.80
CA GLY A 374 -4.71 -27.62 32.98
C GLY A 374 -5.74 -28.73 32.84
N VAL A 375 -5.24 -29.96 33.00
CA VAL A 375 -5.94 -31.18 33.43
C VAL A 375 -6.30 -32.19 32.33
N ASN A 376 -5.44 -33.23 32.28
CA ASN A 376 -5.75 -34.60 31.89
C ASN A 376 -7.10 -35.05 32.46
N GLY A 377 -8.06 -35.42 31.61
CA GLY A 377 -9.32 -36.03 32.00
C GLY A 377 -9.87 -36.89 30.88
N SER A 378 -9.65 -38.20 31.02
CA SER A 378 -10.30 -39.32 30.33
C SER A 378 -11.62 -38.97 29.62
N LEU A 379 -11.62 -39.07 28.29
CA LEU A 379 -12.82 -39.23 27.46
C LEU A 379 -13.41 -40.62 27.70
N ASP A 380 -14.05 -40.81 28.84
CA ASP A 380 -15.03 -41.87 29.05
C ASP A 380 -15.65 -41.71 30.43
N GLN A 381 -16.96 -41.90 30.50
CA GLN A 381 -17.85 -41.75 31.66
C GLN A 381 -18.32 -40.31 31.92
N LEU A 382 -19.52 -39.99 31.42
CA LEU A 382 -20.72 -40.00 32.27
C LEU A 382 -21.95 -39.60 31.46
N GLY A 383 -22.87 -40.54 31.33
CA GLY A 383 -24.23 -40.27 30.92
C GLY A 383 -25.04 -39.57 32.01
N ARG A 384 -26.05 -38.84 31.55
CA ARG A 384 -27.36 -38.55 32.17
C ARG A 384 -27.34 -37.99 33.60
N GLY A 385 -27.68 -36.70 33.66
CA GLY A 385 -28.67 -36.19 34.60
C GLY A 385 -28.12 -35.27 35.67
N ALA A 386 -28.18 -33.95 35.44
CA ALA A 386 -28.40 -32.96 36.48
C ALA A 386 -28.73 -31.60 35.84
N SER A 387 -29.59 -30.85 36.51
CA SER A 387 -30.16 -29.56 36.13
C SER A 387 -29.15 -28.55 35.58
N ARG A 388 -29.41 -28.01 34.40
CA ARG A 388 -28.78 -26.77 33.93
C ARG A 388 -29.39 -25.59 34.71
N GLN A 389 -28.67 -25.10 35.71
CA GLN A 389 -28.66 -23.66 35.99
C GLN A 389 -27.57 -23.04 35.12
N ALA A 390 -27.98 -22.02 34.37
CA ALA A 390 -27.25 -21.38 33.29
C ALA A 390 -25.92 -20.76 33.78
N GLY A 391 -24.80 -21.23 33.20
CA GLY A 391 -23.57 -20.45 33.14
C GLY A 391 -23.70 -19.44 32.01
N ALA A 392 -23.40 -18.17 32.27
CA ALA A 392 -23.49 -17.09 31.31
C ALA A 392 -22.69 -17.44 30.03
N VAL A 393 -23.36 -17.41 28.88
CA VAL A 393 -22.74 -17.62 27.58
C VAL A 393 -21.95 -16.36 27.27
N ARG A 394 -20.61 -16.41 27.16
CA ARG A 394 -19.83 -15.19 26.91
C ARG A 394 -19.88 -14.71 25.46
N PHE A 395 -19.91 -15.64 24.51
CA PHE A 395 -19.93 -15.34 23.07
C PHE A 395 -21.00 -16.17 22.38
N VAL A 396 -21.78 -15.53 21.51
CA VAL A 396 -22.80 -16.19 20.69
C VAL A 396 -22.72 -15.75 19.24
N ARG A 397 -23.09 -16.67 18.34
CA ARG A 397 -23.30 -16.35 16.92
C ARG A 397 -24.80 -16.28 16.64
N VAL A 398 -25.22 -15.28 15.89
CA VAL A 398 -26.63 -15.06 15.56
C VAL A 398 -26.81 -15.02 14.05
N ARG A 399 -27.52 -15.98 13.47
CA ARG A 399 -27.99 -15.88 12.08
C ARG A 399 -29.34 -15.20 12.05
N VAL A 400 -29.49 -14.21 11.18
CA VAL A 400 -30.74 -13.46 11.03
C VAL A 400 -31.14 -13.40 9.56
N ASP A 401 -32.43 -13.53 9.30
CA ASP A 401 -33.04 -13.32 7.99
C ASP A 401 -34.45 -12.74 8.17
N GLY A 402 -34.85 -11.86 7.24
CA GLY A 402 -36.16 -11.24 7.19
C GLY A 402 -36.73 -11.21 5.78
N GLY A 403 -37.83 -11.92 5.55
CA GLY A 403 -38.45 -12.03 4.23
C GLY A 403 -39.88 -11.48 4.16
N SER A 404 -40.26 -10.95 3.00
CA SER A 404 -41.64 -10.53 2.68
C SER A 404 -42.15 -11.13 1.36
N ARG A 405 -43.37 -11.68 1.37
CA ARG A 405 -44.10 -12.16 0.19
C ARG A 405 -44.78 -10.99 -0.52
N GLY A 406 -44.06 -10.41 -1.47
CA GLY A 406 -44.40 -9.09 -2.01
C GLY A 406 -43.75 -8.00 -1.16
N ASN A 407 -43.29 -6.91 -1.79
CA ASN A 407 -42.48 -5.89 -1.12
C ASN A 407 -43.09 -4.49 -1.36
N PRO A 408 -43.97 -3.98 -0.46
CA PRO A 408 -44.39 -4.57 0.83
C PRO A 408 -45.42 -5.70 0.71
N GLY A 409 -45.50 -6.57 1.72
CA GLY A 409 -46.42 -7.73 1.78
C GLY A 409 -46.35 -8.46 3.13
N PRO A 410 -47.01 -9.62 3.30
CA PRO A 410 -46.85 -10.46 4.50
C PRO A 410 -45.38 -10.81 4.73
N SER A 411 -44.87 -10.55 5.92
CA SER A 411 -43.45 -10.69 6.25
C SER A 411 -43.23 -11.53 7.51
N ALA A 412 -42.06 -12.16 7.61
CA ALA A 412 -41.62 -12.90 8.77
C ALA A 412 -40.12 -12.70 9.02
N ILE A 413 -39.69 -13.09 10.21
CA ILE A 413 -38.28 -13.10 10.60
C ILE A 413 -37.87 -14.51 11.04
N GLY A 414 -36.61 -14.84 10.81
CA GLY A 414 -35.93 -16.05 11.24
C GLY A 414 -34.64 -15.68 11.96
N VAL A 415 -34.45 -16.27 13.14
CA VAL A 415 -33.24 -16.05 13.95
C VAL A 415 -32.76 -17.37 14.53
N VAL A 416 -31.47 -17.65 14.39
CA VAL A 416 -30.80 -18.81 14.99
C VAL A 416 -29.63 -18.34 15.85
N LEU A 417 -29.70 -18.61 17.15
CA LEU A 417 -28.65 -18.35 18.13
C LEU A 417 -27.84 -19.63 18.33
N GLU A 418 -26.52 -19.54 18.18
CA GLU A 418 -25.57 -20.65 18.31
C GLU A 418 -24.48 -20.34 19.34
N ASP A 419 -23.96 -21.39 19.98
CA ASP A 419 -22.72 -21.32 20.75
C ASP A 419 -21.47 -21.34 19.85
N THR A 420 -20.28 -21.30 20.47
CA THR A 420 -18.99 -21.33 19.77
C THR A 420 -18.73 -22.61 18.97
N ASP A 421 -19.41 -23.70 19.33
CA ASP A 421 -19.25 -25.01 18.71
C ASP A 421 -20.27 -25.22 17.57
N GLY A 422 -21.12 -24.22 17.31
CA GLY A 422 -22.16 -24.26 16.28
C GLY A 422 -23.43 -25.01 16.72
N ASN A 423 -23.59 -25.30 18.01
CA ASN A 423 -24.82 -25.89 18.51
C ASN A 423 -25.89 -24.79 18.60
N VAL A 424 -27.08 -25.07 18.06
CA VAL A 424 -28.22 -24.17 18.17
C VAL A 424 -28.68 -24.10 19.62
N LEU A 425 -28.51 -22.94 20.24
CA LEU A 425 -29.00 -22.62 21.57
C LEU A 425 -30.49 -22.28 21.53
N GLN A 426 -30.91 -21.52 20.52
CA GLN A 426 -32.29 -21.10 20.32
C GLN A 426 -32.56 -20.79 18.86
N ALA A 427 -33.77 -21.07 18.38
CA ALA A 427 -34.23 -20.72 17.05
C ALA A 427 -35.64 -20.13 17.12
N VAL A 428 -35.87 -19.02 16.43
CA VAL A 428 -37.14 -18.29 16.44
C VAL A 428 -37.53 -17.93 15.02
N GLY A 429 -38.67 -18.44 14.57
CA GLY A 429 -39.36 -17.98 13.37
C GLY A 429 -40.72 -17.39 13.76
N ARG A 430 -41.06 -16.18 13.30
CA ARG A 430 -42.39 -15.60 13.53
C ARG A 430 -42.81 -14.63 12.43
N ALA A 431 -44.11 -14.60 12.14
CA ALA A 431 -44.72 -13.59 11.29
C ALA A 431 -44.72 -12.23 11.99
N ILE A 432 -44.44 -11.17 11.22
CA ILE A 432 -44.36 -9.78 11.71
C ILE A 432 -45.44 -8.88 11.08
N GLY A 433 -46.42 -9.46 10.40
CA GLY A 433 -47.50 -8.72 9.74
C GLY A 433 -47.13 -8.31 8.33
N HIS A 434 -47.47 -7.08 7.92
CA HIS A 434 -47.10 -6.53 6.61
C HIS A 434 -45.93 -5.56 6.72
N ALA A 435 -44.84 -5.84 6.00
CA ALA A 435 -43.65 -5.01 5.99
C ALA A 435 -42.97 -5.03 4.61
N THR A 436 -41.92 -4.23 4.45
CA THR A 436 -40.96 -4.36 3.33
C THR A 436 -39.87 -5.36 3.71
N ASN A 437 -39.15 -5.92 2.73
CA ASN A 437 -38.01 -6.81 3.01
C ASN A 437 -37.03 -6.16 3.98
N ASN A 438 -36.59 -4.93 3.71
CA ASN A 438 -35.63 -4.25 4.58
C ASN A 438 -36.14 -4.03 6.01
N VAL A 439 -37.45 -3.81 6.20
CA VAL A 439 -38.03 -3.71 7.54
C VAL A 439 -37.98 -5.07 8.24
N ALA A 440 -38.28 -6.17 7.52
CA ALA A 440 -38.19 -7.53 8.06
C ALA A 440 -36.75 -7.86 8.47
N GLU A 441 -35.77 -7.52 7.65
CA GLU A 441 -34.33 -7.73 7.92
C GLU A 441 -33.87 -7.03 9.20
N TYR A 442 -34.24 -5.75 9.39
CA TYR A 442 -33.93 -5.03 10.62
C TYR A 442 -34.65 -5.61 11.84
N GLN A 443 -35.90 -6.05 11.68
CA GLN A 443 -36.62 -6.69 12.78
C GLN A 443 -36.02 -8.05 13.16
N ALA A 444 -35.46 -8.79 12.19
CA ALA A 444 -34.71 -10.01 12.43
C ALA A 444 -33.43 -9.72 13.23
N LEU A 445 -32.66 -8.70 12.83
CA LEU A 445 -31.48 -8.23 13.56
C LEU A 445 -31.81 -7.86 15.03
N ILE A 446 -32.83 -7.02 15.23
CA ILE A 446 -33.27 -6.58 16.55
C ILE A 446 -33.68 -7.77 17.42
N ALA A 447 -34.44 -8.71 16.85
CA ALA A 447 -34.84 -9.92 17.56
C ALA A 447 -33.63 -10.79 17.93
N GLY A 448 -32.65 -10.92 17.05
CA GLY A 448 -31.42 -11.65 17.31
C GLY A 448 -30.56 -11.04 18.41
N LEU A 449 -30.43 -9.72 18.43
CA LEU A 449 -29.69 -9.02 19.48
C LEU A 449 -30.39 -9.14 20.84
N ARG A 450 -31.72 -9.05 20.88
CA ARG A 450 -32.47 -9.28 22.14
C ARG A 450 -32.29 -10.70 22.65
N LEU A 451 -32.37 -11.70 21.77
CA LEU A 451 -32.14 -13.10 22.15
C LEU A 451 -30.73 -13.33 22.69
N ALA A 452 -29.72 -12.68 22.09
CA ALA A 452 -28.36 -12.73 22.60
C ALA A 452 -28.23 -12.07 24.00
N GLN A 453 -28.89 -10.93 24.24
CA GLN A 453 -28.92 -10.29 25.57
C GLN A 453 -29.64 -11.17 26.61
N GLU A 454 -30.78 -11.77 26.26
CA GLU A 454 -31.54 -12.68 27.12
C GLU A 454 -30.74 -13.95 27.47
N ALA A 455 -29.91 -14.43 26.54
CA ALA A 455 -28.98 -15.52 26.77
C ALA A 455 -27.76 -15.13 27.64
N GLY A 456 -27.64 -13.85 28.00
CA GLY A 456 -26.55 -13.31 28.81
C GLY A 456 -25.23 -13.16 28.05
N ALA A 457 -25.27 -13.00 26.72
CA ALA A 457 -24.10 -12.82 25.89
C ALA A 457 -23.37 -11.50 26.16
N GLU A 458 -22.05 -11.58 26.36
CA GLU A 458 -21.17 -10.40 26.44
C GLU A 458 -20.73 -9.97 25.03
N GLU A 459 -20.45 -10.93 24.14
CA GLU A 459 -20.01 -10.73 22.75
C GLU A 459 -20.97 -11.40 21.75
N VAL A 460 -21.20 -10.75 20.61
CA VAL A 460 -22.09 -11.24 19.56
C VAL A 460 -21.50 -11.09 18.15
N ASP A 461 -21.57 -12.16 17.36
CA ASP A 461 -21.25 -12.17 15.92
C ASP A 461 -22.50 -12.48 15.10
N VAL A 462 -23.01 -11.49 14.39
CA VAL A 462 -24.22 -11.59 13.57
C VAL A 462 -23.86 -11.96 12.12
N LEU A 463 -24.54 -12.97 11.59
CA LEU A 463 -24.48 -13.37 10.19
C LEU A 463 -25.82 -13.04 9.52
N ALA A 464 -25.79 -12.26 8.46
CA ALA A 464 -26.97 -11.89 7.68
C ALA A 464 -26.68 -12.00 6.19
N ASP A 465 -27.65 -12.38 5.37
CA ASP A 465 -27.53 -12.41 3.90
C ASP A 465 -28.01 -11.10 3.24
N SER A 466 -28.47 -10.13 4.04
CA SER A 466 -28.80 -8.79 3.58
C SER A 466 -27.56 -7.87 3.58
N GLU A 467 -26.90 -7.75 2.43
CA GLU A 467 -25.72 -6.89 2.28
C GLU A 467 -26.02 -5.41 2.61
N LEU A 468 -27.23 -4.94 2.30
CA LEU A 468 -27.67 -3.58 2.63
C LEU A 468 -27.72 -3.34 4.15
N LEU A 469 -28.29 -4.27 4.91
CA LEU A 469 -28.36 -4.21 6.37
C LEU A 469 -26.95 -4.15 6.97
N VAL A 470 -26.06 -5.03 6.52
CA VAL A 470 -24.66 -5.09 6.99
C VAL A 470 -23.93 -3.78 6.71
N LYS A 471 -24.01 -3.24 5.48
CA LYS A 471 -23.37 -1.98 5.10
C LYS A 471 -23.91 -0.78 5.89
N GLN A 472 -25.20 -0.78 6.24
CA GLN A 472 -25.80 0.28 7.05
C GLN A 472 -25.35 0.20 8.52
N MET A 473 -25.27 -1.01 9.10
CA MET A 473 -24.76 -1.20 10.47
C MET A 473 -23.28 -0.84 10.61
N TRP A 474 -22.48 -0.98 9.55
CA TRP A 474 -21.09 -0.48 9.51
C TRP A 474 -20.96 1.02 9.25
N GLY A 475 -22.07 1.76 9.08
CA GLY A 475 -22.05 3.18 8.74
C GLY A 475 -21.52 3.48 7.32
N GLN A 476 -21.31 2.46 6.49
CA GLN A 476 -20.86 2.65 5.11
C GLN A 476 -21.98 3.26 4.27
N TYR A 477 -23.23 2.84 4.50
CA TYR A 477 -24.42 3.34 3.80
C TYR A 477 -25.35 4.09 4.74
N GLN A 478 -25.86 5.25 4.31
CA GLN A 478 -26.83 6.03 5.09
C GLN A 478 -28.25 5.43 5.04
N VAL A 479 -28.92 5.35 6.19
CA VAL A 479 -30.34 4.96 6.28
C VAL A 479 -31.23 6.16 5.92
N ARG A 480 -31.64 6.25 4.66
CA ARG A 480 -32.45 7.38 4.13
C ARG A 480 -33.96 7.19 4.28
N ASN A 481 -34.43 5.95 4.40
CA ASN A 481 -35.86 5.65 4.50
C ASN A 481 -36.37 6.00 5.91
N GLU A 482 -37.37 6.88 6.01
CA GLU A 482 -37.94 7.34 7.29
C GLU A 482 -38.50 6.20 8.15
N GLY A 483 -39.03 5.13 7.53
CA GLY A 483 -39.55 3.96 8.25
C GLY A 483 -38.46 3.03 8.79
N LEU A 484 -37.24 3.09 8.26
CA LEU A 484 -36.10 2.28 8.72
C LEU A 484 -35.28 2.98 9.81
N LYS A 485 -35.32 4.32 9.91
CA LYS A 485 -34.52 5.07 10.89
C LYS A 485 -34.77 4.63 12.35
N PRO A 486 -36.02 4.41 12.81
CA PRO A 486 -36.26 3.95 14.17
C PRO A 486 -35.67 2.57 14.44
N LEU A 487 -35.78 1.65 13.47
CA LEU A 487 -35.24 0.30 13.58
C LEU A 487 -33.71 0.28 13.57
N TYR A 488 -33.09 1.15 12.75
CA TYR A 488 -31.65 1.32 12.75
C TYR A 488 -31.13 1.86 14.08
N GLN A 489 -31.82 2.84 14.66
CA GLN A 489 -31.48 3.39 15.99
C GLN A 489 -31.58 2.31 17.07
N GLU A 490 -32.69 1.58 17.11
CA GLU A 490 -32.90 0.47 18.06
C GLU A 490 -31.85 -0.64 17.91
N ALA A 491 -31.53 -1.05 16.68
CA ALA A 491 -30.50 -2.05 16.42
C ALA A 491 -29.11 -1.57 16.86
N THR A 492 -28.79 -0.28 16.66
CA THR A 492 -27.52 0.31 17.07
C THR A 492 -27.41 0.41 18.59
N GLU A 493 -28.49 0.79 19.28
CA GLU A 493 -28.56 0.84 20.75
C GLU A 493 -28.39 -0.56 21.36
N LEU A 494 -29.06 -1.58 20.80
CA LEU A 494 -28.90 -2.96 21.23
C LEU A 494 -27.48 -3.48 21.00
N ALA A 495 -26.89 -3.20 19.82
CA ALA A 495 -25.53 -3.56 19.48
C ALA A 495 -24.50 -2.92 20.44
N ALA A 496 -24.73 -1.68 20.87
CA ALA A 496 -23.88 -0.99 21.84
C ALA A 496 -23.94 -1.59 23.26
N GLY A 497 -24.94 -2.44 23.55
CA GLY A 497 -25.07 -3.14 24.83
C GLY A 497 -24.09 -4.32 24.99
N PHE A 498 -23.40 -4.74 23.93
CA PHE A 498 -22.41 -5.82 23.97
C PHE A 498 -20.99 -5.25 24.12
N SER A 499 -20.10 -5.99 24.80
CA SER A 499 -18.68 -5.62 24.89
C SER A 499 -17.99 -5.73 23.53
N ARG A 500 -18.52 -6.59 22.65
CA ARG A 500 -18.14 -6.71 21.24
C ARG A 500 -19.34 -7.08 20.38
N PHE A 501 -19.58 -6.29 19.33
CA PHE A 501 -20.57 -6.57 18.29
C PHE A 501 -19.86 -6.63 16.93
N SER A 502 -20.10 -7.70 16.17
CA SER A 502 -19.77 -7.77 14.74
C SER A 502 -21.00 -8.20 13.94
N ILE A 503 -21.10 -7.71 12.70
CA ILE A 503 -22.09 -8.16 11.73
C ILE A 503 -21.42 -8.36 10.37
N ARG A 504 -21.66 -9.50 9.73
CA ARG A 504 -21.02 -9.86 8.44
C ARG A 504 -22.04 -10.41 7.47
N HIS A 505 -21.81 -10.12 6.19
CA HIS A 505 -22.61 -10.67 5.10
C HIS A 505 -22.21 -12.12 4.84
N VAL A 506 -23.17 -13.02 4.72
CA VAL A 506 -22.98 -14.43 4.34
C VAL A 506 -23.85 -14.78 3.14
N SER A 507 -23.50 -15.82 2.39
CA SER A 507 -24.35 -16.26 1.29
C SER A 507 -25.67 -16.85 1.80
N ARG A 508 -26.71 -16.86 0.96
CA ARG A 508 -27.99 -17.52 1.27
C ARG A 508 -27.84 -19.00 1.64
N ALA A 509 -26.87 -19.69 1.05
CA ALA A 509 -26.59 -21.08 1.36
C ALA A 509 -26.06 -21.24 2.80
N GLU A 510 -25.25 -20.30 3.28
CA GLU A 510 -24.72 -20.26 4.65
C GLU A 510 -25.76 -19.79 5.67
N ASN A 511 -26.76 -19.00 5.24
CA ASN A 511 -27.86 -18.52 6.07
C ASN A 511 -29.14 -19.39 6.00
N ALA A 512 -29.07 -20.56 5.36
CA ALA A 512 -30.24 -21.40 5.08
C ALA A 512 -31.09 -21.76 6.31
N ALA A 513 -30.49 -21.83 7.49
CA ALA A 513 -31.21 -22.11 8.73
C ALA A 513 -32.16 -20.97 9.15
N ALA A 514 -31.76 -19.71 8.96
CA ALA A 514 -32.62 -18.56 9.25
C ALA A 514 -33.70 -18.38 8.17
N ASP A 515 -33.33 -18.56 6.89
CA ASP A 515 -34.29 -18.53 5.76
C ASP A 515 -35.37 -19.61 5.88
N ALA A 516 -35.01 -20.82 6.31
CA ALA A 516 -35.99 -21.88 6.56
C ALA A 516 -37.03 -21.46 7.61
N LEU A 517 -36.64 -20.73 8.66
CA LEU A 517 -37.56 -20.24 9.70
C LEU A 517 -38.47 -19.13 9.18
N VAL A 518 -37.97 -18.24 8.33
CA VAL A 518 -38.78 -17.20 7.66
C VAL A 518 -39.86 -17.86 6.81
N ASN A 519 -39.49 -18.83 5.97
CA ASN A 519 -40.42 -19.51 5.08
C ASN A 519 -41.48 -20.31 5.86
N GLN A 520 -41.08 -21.05 6.89
CA GLN A 520 -42.01 -21.77 7.77
C GLN A 520 -43.01 -20.82 8.46
N ALA A 521 -42.54 -19.67 8.93
CA ALA A 521 -43.39 -18.69 9.60
C ALA A 521 -44.38 -18.00 8.63
N LEU A 522 -43.97 -17.74 7.39
CA LEU A 522 -44.85 -17.19 6.35
C LEU A 522 -45.90 -18.21 5.90
N ASP A 523 -45.53 -19.47 5.74
CA ASP A 523 -46.46 -20.55 5.37
C ASP A 523 -47.47 -20.84 6.47
N SER A 524 -47.07 -20.73 7.73
CA SER A 524 -47.98 -20.95 8.88
C SER A 524 -48.93 -19.78 9.14
N ALA A 525 -48.66 -18.61 8.58
CA ALA A 525 -49.46 -17.38 8.74
C ALA A 525 -50.32 -17.05 7.51
N SER A 526 -50.24 -17.86 6.43
CA SER A 526 -50.96 -17.70 5.17
C SER A 526 -52.35 -18.33 5.19
#